data_AF-A0A376F2B2-F1
#
_entry.id   AF-A0A376F2B2-F1
#
_cell.length_a   1.000
_cell.length_b   1.000
_cell.length_c   1.000
_cell.angle_alpha   90.00
_cell.angle_beta   90.00
_cell.angle_gamma   90.00
#
_symmetry.space_group_name_H-M   'P 1'
#
loop_
_entity.id
_entity.type
_entity.pdbx_description
1 polymer ?
#
loop_
_entity_poly.entity_id
_entity_poly.type
_entity_poly.pdbx_seq_one_letter_code
_entity_poly.pdbx_strand_id
1 'polypeptide(L)' 'MANRKAVPVLNLGLPDHFIPQGTQDEARAAIGLDAAGIEAKIRAWLD' A
#
# COMPACT_ATOMS: atom_id res chain seq x y z
N MET A 1 -13.75 -21.94 19.99
CA MET A 1 -13.28 -20.90 19.05
C MET A 1 -11.78 -20.73 19.29
N ALA A 2 -10.93 -20.89 18.28
CA ALA A 2 -9.48 -20.77 18.43
C ALA A 2 -9.08 -19.37 18.95
N ASN A 3 -8.02 -19.29 19.76
CA ASN A 3 -7.47 -18.07 20.36
C ASN A 3 -7.15 -16.98 19.31
N ARG A 4 -8.12 -16.18 18.88
CA ARG A 4 -7.93 -15.10 17.90
C ARG A 4 -7.35 -13.88 18.59
N LYS A 5 -6.14 -13.48 18.19
CA LYS A 5 -5.53 -12.21 18.56
C LYS A 5 -5.82 -11.18 17.47
N ALA A 6 -6.25 -9.99 17.85
CA ALA A 6 -6.36 -8.87 16.92
C ALA A 6 -4.94 -8.38 16.61
N VAL A 7 -4.52 -8.54 15.36
CA VAL A 7 -3.22 -8.07 14.86
C VAL A 7 -3.49 -6.87 13.96
N PRO A 8 -2.77 -5.75 14.14
CA PRO A 8 -2.92 -4.59 13.26
C PRO A 8 -2.41 -4.94 11.85
N VAL A 9 -3.17 -4.55 10.82
CA VAL A 9 -2.86 -4.83 9.42
C VAL A 9 -2.91 -3.53 8.63
N LEU A 10 -1.82 -3.20 7.96
CA LEU A 10 -1.76 -2.13 6.97
C LEU A 10 -2.17 -2.69 5.60
N ASN A 11 -3.31 -2.23 5.07
CA ASN A 11 -3.77 -2.63 3.75
C ASN A 11 -3.16 -1.72 2.68
N LEU A 12 -2.22 -2.25 1.89
CA LEU A 12 -1.65 -1.57 0.74
C LEU A 12 -2.34 -2.07 -0.53
N GLY A 13 -2.79 -1.14 -1.37
CA GLY A 13 -3.52 -1.50 -2.58
C GLY A 13 -3.87 -0.28 -3.42
N LEU A 14 -4.81 -0.49 -4.33
CA LEU A 14 -5.30 0.55 -5.21
C LEU A 14 -6.13 1.58 -4.42
N PRO A 15 -5.98 2.87 -4.72
CA PRO A 15 -6.78 3.89 -4.09
C PRO A 15 -8.22 3.90 -4.64
N ASP A 16 -9.12 4.53 -3.90
CA ASP A 16 -10.53 4.71 -4.32
C ASP A 16 -10.69 5.86 -5.34
N HIS A 17 -9.93 5.78 -6.43
CA HIS A 17 -10.03 6.65 -7.60
C HIS A 17 -9.34 6.01 -8.80
N PHE A 18 -9.63 6.52 -10.00
CA PHE A 18 -8.99 6.04 -11.22
C PHE A 18 -7.52 6.45 -11.31
N ILE A 19 -6.66 5.48 -11.63
CA ILE A 19 -5.24 5.71 -11.87
C ILE A 19 -5.05 6.15 -13.33
N PRO A 20 -4.28 7.21 -13.60
CA PRO A 20 -3.97 7.62 -14.96
C PRO A 20 -3.29 6.51 -15.78
N GLN A 21 -3.56 6.51 -17.09
CA GLN A 21 -2.92 5.60 -18.03
C GLN A 21 -1.40 5.83 -18.12
N GLY A 22 -0.64 4.76 -18.25
CA GLY A 22 0.82 4.76 -18.35
C GLY A 22 1.37 3.35 -18.38
N THR A 23 2.69 3.21 -18.37
CA THR A 23 3.32 1.91 -18.12
C THR A 23 2.97 1.42 -16.71
N GLN A 24 3.12 0.11 -16.47
CA GLN A 24 2.82 -0.42 -15.14
C GLN A 24 3.74 0.15 -14.05
N ASP A 25 4.99 0.47 -14.40
CA ASP A 25 5.95 1.04 -13.45
C ASP A 25 5.60 2.48 -13.10
N GLU A 26 5.24 3.30 -14.10
CA GLU A 26 4.72 4.66 -13.86
C GLU A 26 3.45 4.63 -13.02
N ALA A 27 2.50 3.75 -13.33
CA ALA A 27 1.25 3.63 -12.60
C ALA A 27 1.48 3.22 -11.14
N ARG A 28 2.38 2.26 -10.87
CA ARG A 28 2.72 1.84 -9.50
C ARG A 28 3.45 2.93 -8.73
N ALA A 29 4.43 3.59 -9.35
CA ALA A 29 5.17 4.69 -8.72
C ALA A 29 4.22 5.85 -8.37
N ALA A 30 3.29 6.20 -9.25
CA ALA A 30 2.33 7.29 -9.04
C ALA A 30 1.44 7.09 -7.80
N ILE A 31 1.15 5.84 -7.41
CA ILE A 31 0.34 5.51 -6.23
C ILE A 31 1.17 4.96 -5.05
N GLY A 32 2.49 4.96 -5.17
CA GLY A 32 3.41 4.42 -4.15
C GLY A 32 3.20 2.93 -3.88
N LEU A 33 2.98 2.15 -4.94
CA LEU A 33 3.00 0.68 -4.92
C LEU A 33 4.27 0.10 -5.55
N ASP A 34 5.30 0.92 -5.72
CA ASP A 34 6.67 0.47 -5.95
C ASP A 34 7.37 0.19 -4.61
N ALA A 35 8.60 -0.34 -4.66
CA ALA A 35 9.33 -0.73 -3.44
C ALA A 35 9.55 0.47 -2.49
N ALA A 36 9.94 1.63 -3.02
CA ALA A 36 10.18 2.83 -2.24
C ALA A 36 8.89 3.38 -1.60
N GLY A 37 7.79 3.41 -2.35
CA GLY A 37 6.48 3.84 -1.85
C GLY A 37 5.92 2.91 -0.77
N ILE A 38 6.08 1.59 -0.94
CA ILE A 38 5.66 0.60 0.06
C ILE A 38 6.44 0.79 1.35
N GLU A 39 7.77 0.92 1.28
CA GLU A 39 8.61 1.17 2.45
C GLU A 39 8.19 2.45 3.18
N ALA A 40 7.97 3.54 2.45
CA ALA A 40 7.54 4.81 3.01
C ALA A 40 6.18 4.70 3.74
N LYS A 41 5.20 3.98 3.16
CA LYS A 41 3.90 3.73 3.79
C LYS A 41 4.01 2.89 5.05
N ILE A 42 4.91 1.90 5.07
CA ILE A 42 5.18 1.09 6.27
C ILE A 42 5.78 1.97 7.37
N ARG A 43 6.78 2.79 7.05
CA ARG A 43 7.42 3.70 8.03
C ARG A 43 6.40 4.68 8.61
N ALA A 44 5.63 5.35 7.75
CA ALA A 44 4.60 6.30 8.16
C ALA A 44 3.45 5.68 8.96
N TRP A 45 3.22 4.36 8.86
CA TRP A 45 2.21 3.65 9.64
C TRP A 45 2.72 3.19 11.02
N LEU A 46 4.03 3.01 11.15
CA LEU A 46 4.69 2.64 12.42
C LEU A 46 5.01 3.85 13.30
N ASP A 47 5.09 5.04 12.70
CA ASP A 47 5.21 6.34 13.39
C ASP A 47 3.89 6.76 14.06
#